data_AF-A0AAV6LYL4-F1
#
_entry.id   AF-A0AAV6LYL4-F1
#
_cell.length_a   1.000
_cell.length_b   1.000
_cell.length_c   1.000
_cell.angle_alpha   90.00
_cell.angle_beta   90.00
_cell.angle_gamma   90.00
#
_symmetry.space_group_name_H-M   'P 1'
#
loop_
_entity.id
_entity.type
_entity.pdbx_description
1 polymer ?
#
loop_
_entity_poly.entity_id
_entity_poly.type
_entity_poly.pdbx_seq_one_letter_code
_entity_poly.pdbx_strand_id
1 'polypeptide(L)' 'MGAAGAGVGVEKWVRILGDFIEGEAVEKAIRRVMEGEEAEEMRNRAKELGEMAKKAVAENGSSYSDVDALIKELKSLAF' A
#
# COMPACT_ATOMS: atom_id res chain seq x y z
N MET A 1 33.16 32.48 8.22
CA MET A 1 33.03 33.26 9.48
C MET A 1 32.16 34.46 9.14
N GLY A 2 30.94 34.64 9.61
CA GLY A 2 30.06 33.92 10.52
C GLY A 2 28.75 34.72 10.59
N ALA A 3 27.62 34.01 10.54
CA ALA A 3 26.24 34.39 10.88
C ALA A 3 25.62 35.66 10.24
N ALA A 4 24.44 35.52 9.61
CA ALA A 4 23.15 35.53 10.33
C ALA A 4 21.97 35.36 9.35
N GLY A 5 20.95 34.62 9.77
CA GLY A 5 19.58 34.82 9.29
C GLY A 5 18.82 33.55 8.93
N ALA A 6 18.02 33.05 9.88
CA ALA A 6 16.68 32.53 9.60
C ALA A 6 15.89 32.48 10.91
N GLY A 7 15.07 33.49 11.15
CA GLY A 7 13.95 33.35 12.07
C GLY A 7 12.87 32.55 11.35
N VAL A 8 12.48 31.40 11.90
CA VAL A 8 11.28 30.67 11.49
C VAL A 8 10.55 30.25 12.75
N GLY A 9 9.30 30.67 12.80
CA GLY A 9 8.49 30.80 14.00
C GLY A 9 8.05 29.47 14.61
N VAL A 10 7.36 29.61 15.74
CA VAL A 10 6.67 28.53 16.45
C VAL A 10 5.71 27.86 15.48
N GLU A 11 6.08 26.68 15.00
CA GLU A 11 5.14 25.74 14.41
C GLU A 11 4.13 25.38 15.49
N LYS A 12 2.98 26.04 15.44
CA LYS A 12 1.80 25.55 16.13
C LYS A 12 1.45 24.24 15.41
N TRP A 13 1.78 23.12 16.02
CA TRP A 13 1.35 21.80 15.56
C TRP A 13 -0.18 21.80 15.53
N VAL A 14 -0.75 22.04 14.35
CA VAL A 14 -2.18 21.95 14.12
C VAL A 14 -2.53 20.46 14.04
N ARG A 15 -2.45 19.77 15.18
CA ARG A 15 -2.91 18.37 15.32
C ARG A 15 -4.44 18.27 15.34
N ILE A 16 -5.14 19.41 15.29
CA ILE A 16 -6.58 19.54 15.55
C ILE A 16 -7.38 19.84 14.26
N LEU A 17 -6.75 20.28 13.17
CA LEU A 17 -7.40 20.39 11.85
C LEU A 17 -7.01 19.18 10.99
N GLY A 18 -7.44 18.00 11.41
CA GLY A 18 -7.49 16.84 10.51
C GLY A 18 -8.87 16.76 9.86
N ASP A 19 -8.97 16.20 8.66
CA ASP A 19 -10.27 15.81 8.10
C ASP A 19 -10.83 14.67 8.97
N PHE A 20 -11.87 14.98 9.73
CA PHE A 20 -12.56 13.99 10.55
C PHE A 20 -13.61 13.28 9.69
N ILE A 21 -13.58 11.95 9.69
CA ILE A 21 -14.64 11.13 9.09
C ILE A 21 -15.68 10.87 10.18
N GLU A 22 -16.94 11.18 9.88
CA GLU A 22 -18.05 10.87 10.78
C GLU A 22 -18.16 9.36 11.01
N GLY A 23 -18.48 8.97 12.25
CA GLY A 23 -18.60 7.55 12.61
C GLY A 23 -19.62 6.80 11.76
N GLU A 24 -20.69 7.46 11.32
CA GLU A 24 -21.70 6.89 10.43
C GLU A 24 -21.12 6.49 9.06
N ALA A 25 -20.23 7.31 8.51
CA ALA A 25 -19.56 7.00 7.24
C ALA A 25 -18.68 5.75 7.38
N VAL A 26 -17.99 5.60 8.52
CA VAL A 26 -17.20 4.41 8.85
C VAL A 26 -18.11 3.19 9.02
N GLU A 27 -19.20 3.30 9.77
CA GLU A 27 -20.17 2.21 9.96
C GLU A 27 -20.73 1.72 8.63
N LYS A 28 -21.15 2.65 7.76
CA LYS A 28 -21.69 2.33 6.43
C LYS A 28 -20.67 1.61 5.56
N ALA A 29 -19.41 2.04 5.58
CA ALA A 29 -18.34 1.38 4.83
C ALA A 29 -18.09 -0.04 5.35
N ILE A 30 -18.04 -0.23 6.68
CA ILE A 30 -17.88 -1.55 7.29
C ILE A 30 -19.05 -2.46 6.90
N ARG A 31 -20.30 -2.00 7.06
CA ARG A 31 -21.50 -2.77 6.70
C ARG A 31 -21.48 -3.16 5.22
N ARG A 32 -21.10 -2.25 4.31
CA ARG A 32 -21.00 -2.55 2.88
C ARG A 32 -20.05 -3.72 2.59
N VAL A 33 -18.90 -3.78 3.27
CA VAL A 33 -17.89 -4.83 3.04
C VAL A 33 -18.21 -6.14 3.77
N MET A 34 -18.95 -6.08 4.88
CA MET A 34 -19.34 -7.27 5.66
C MET A 34 -20.62 -7.93 5.16
N GLU A 35 -21.67 -7.14 4.95
CA GLU A 35 -23.05 -7.61 4.76
C GLU A 35 -23.76 -6.96 3.56
N GLY A 36 -23.13 -5.97 2.90
CA GLY A 36 -23.69 -5.31 1.73
C GLY A 36 -23.89 -6.26 0.55
N GLU A 37 -24.71 -5.84 -0.41
CA GLU A 37 -25.06 -6.63 -1.61
C GLU A 37 -23.83 -7.12 -2.38
N GLU A 38 -22.78 -6.28 -2.47
CA GLU A 38 -21.52 -6.60 -3.16
C GLU A 38 -20.49 -7.31 -2.26
N ALA A 39 -20.78 -7.50 -0.97
CA ALA A 39 -19.78 -7.93 0.03
C ALA A 39 -19.16 -9.29 -0.30
N GLU A 40 -19.97 -10.24 -0.76
CA GLU A 40 -19.49 -11.56 -1.14
C GLU A 40 -18.60 -11.52 -2.39
N GLU A 41 -19.03 -10.79 -3.42
CA GLU A 41 -18.26 -10.62 -4.65
C GLU A 41 -16.91 -9.93 -4.36
N MET A 42 -16.91 -8.87 -3.54
CA MET A 42 -15.68 -8.20 -3.11
C MET A 42 -14.72 -9.17 -2.40
N ARG A 43 -15.23 -10.02 -1.50
CA ARG A 43 -14.41 -11.02 -0.80
C ARG A 43 -13.87 -12.09 -1.74
N ASN A 44 -14.67 -12.54 -2.71
CA ASN A 44 -14.24 -13.56 -3.68
C ASN A 44 -13.14 -13.02 -4.60
N ARG A 45 -13.31 -11.82 -5.14
CA ARG A 45 -12.25 -11.14 -5.93
C ARG A 45 -10.97 -10.96 -5.12
N ALA A 46 -11.07 -10.54 -3.85
CA ALA A 46 -9.91 -10.40 -2.98
C ALA A 46 -9.18 -11.73 -2.73
N LYS A 47 -9.92 -12.83 -2.56
CA LYS A 47 -9.34 -14.19 -2.44
C LYS A 47 -8.64 -14.61 -3.72
N GLU A 48 -9.26 -14.42 -4.88
CA GLU A 48 -8.68 -14.77 -6.18
C GLU A 48 -7.37 -14.00 -6.42
N LEU A 49 -7.36 -12.69 -6.17
CA LEU A 49 -6.15 -11.87 -6.23
C LEU A 49 -5.09 -12.38 -5.26
N GLY A 50 -5.48 -12.75 -4.04
CA GLY A 50 -4.58 -13.33 -3.04
C GLY A 50 -3.94 -14.64 -3.50
N GLU A 51 -4.71 -15.54 -4.11
CA GLU A 51 -4.19 -16.80 -4.65
C GLU A 51 -3.29 -16.58 -5.87
N MET A 52 -3.62 -15.62 -6.74
CA MET A 52 -2.74 -15.24 -7.84
C MET A 52 -1.42 -14.65 -7.34
N ALA A 53 -1.46 -13.78 -6.33
CA ALA A 53 -0.25 -13.21 -5.72
C ALA A 53 0.63 -14.30 -5.10
N LYS A 54 0.05 -15.26 -4.36
CA LYS A 54 0.79 -16.42 -3.82
C LYS A 54 1.44 -17.25 -4.92
N LYS A 55 0.73 -17.52 -6.02
CA LYS A 55 1.27 -18.27 -7.16
C LYS A 55 2.40 -17.52 -7.87
N ALA A 56 2.28 -16.19 -8.01
CA ALA A 56 3.28 -15.37 -8.67
C ALA A 56 4.64 -15.40 -7.96
N VAL A 57 4.65 -15.51 -6.62
CA VAL A 57 5.87 -15.53 -5.80
C VAL A 57 6.38 -16.95 -5.47
N ALA A 58 5.58 -17.99 -5.72
CA ALA A 58 5.99 -19.37 -5.53
C ALA A 58 7.07 -19.81 -6.54
N GLU A 59 7.68 -20.97 -6.32
CA GLU A 59 8.65 -21.55 -7.26
C GLU A 59 8.02 -21.72 -8.65
N ASN A 60 8.77 -21.31 -9.69
CA ASN A 60 8.27 -21.20 -11.08
C ASN A 60 7.13 -20.19 -11.30
N GLY A 61 6.83 -19.35 -10.29
CA GLY A 61 5.90 -18.22 -10.42
C GLY A 61 6.47 -17.09 -11.27
N SER A 62 5.60 -16.20 -11.75
CA SER A 62 6.00 -15.08 -12.62
C SER A 62 6.96 -14.11 -11.92
N SER A 63 6.60 -13.61 -10.73
CA SER A 63 7.47 -12.70 -9.97
C SER A 63 8.76 -13.39 -9.50
N TYR A 64 8.71 -14.69 -9.20
CA TYR A 64 9.92 -15.48 -8.91
C TYR A 64 10.86 -15.48 -10.12
N SER A 65 10.31 -15.77 -11.30
CA SER A 65 11.06 -15.82 -12.56
C SER A 65 11.63 -14.46 -12.96
N ASP A 66 10.87 -13.38 -12.76
CA ASP A 66 11.31 -12.01 -13.05
C ASP A 66 12.50 -11.61 -12.17
N VAL A 67 12.48 -11.97 -10.88
CA VAL A 67 13.61 -11.71 -9.98
C VAL A 67 14.83 -12.54 -10.36
N ASP A 68 14.66 -13.81 -10.74
CA ASP A 68 15.75 -14.65 -11.25
C ASP A 68 16.37 -14.08 -12.54
N ALA A 69 15.53 -13.62 -13.47
CA ALA A 69 15.96 -12.94 -14.69
C ALA A 69 16.77 -11.67 -14.38
N LEU A 70 16.27 -10.82 -13.49
CA LEU A 70 16.97 -9.61 -13.05
C LEU A 70 18.35 -9.94 -12.44
N ILE A 71 18.43 -10.97 -11.59
CA ILE A 71 19.71 -11.38 -10.98
C ILE A 71 20.69 -11.84 -12.06
N LYS A 72 20.23 -12.61 -13.06
CA LYS A 72 21.07 -13.06 -14.19
C LYS A 72 21.57 -11.88 -15.01
N GLU A 73 20.72 -10.91 -15.30
CA GLU A 73 21.11 -9.69 -16.00
C GLU A 73 22.19 -8.91 -15.23
N LEU A 74 21.99 -8.67 -13.93
CA LEU A 74 22.97 -7.98 -13.09
C LEU A 74 24.32 -8.73 -13.04
N LYS A 75 24.30 -10.06 -12.97
CA LYS A 75 25.51 -10.89 -13.05
C LYS A 75 26.21 -10.76 -14.40
N SER A 76 25.46 -10.70 -15.50
CA SER A 76 26.04 -10.53 -16.85
C SER A 76 26.64 -9.14 -17.08
N LEU A 77 26.20 -8.13 -16.33
CA LEU A 77 26.74 -6.78 -16.36
C LEU A 77 27.97 -6.61 -15.45
N ALA A 78 28.11 -7.46 -14.44
CA ALA A 78 29.24 -7.49 -13.53
C ALA A 78 30.27 -8.55 -14.00
N PHE A 79 31.08 -8.18 -15.00
CA PHE A 79 32.29 -8.87 -15.51
C PHE A 79 32.30 -10.42 -15.50
#